data_AF-A0A6A2YR88-F1
#
_entry.id   AF-A0A6A2YR88-F1
#
_cell.length_a   1.000
_cell.length_b   1.000
_cell.length_c   1.000
_cell.angle_alpha   90.00
_cell.angle_beta   90.00
_cell.angle_gamma   90.00
#
_symmetry.space_group_name_H-M   'P 1'
#
loop_
_entity.id
_entity.type
_entity.pdbx_description
1 polymer ?
#
loop_
_entity_poly.entity_id
_entity_poly.type
_entity_poly.pdbx_seq_one_letter_code
_entity_poly.pdbx_strand_id
1 'polypeptide(L)'
;MASEQGMSSWTDLLHSSTKLLEQAAPSAQFPPLQRNLDQLEALSKKLKAKTLRTEAPSQSIAATRLLAREGINAEQLTRDLKSFELKTTFEDVFPAEATSVEEYLQQVVHEMAMVSAIQEAQKDNLRSFNDSVMKVLEEDWQKEKREFLQSLSRISTLPKTNMTDKSIGGVRLGQIVSMTTSRQVPLGPSATGLLPLADKPVVDKKVSVYAEVVKDLNNARERGLPFNPATAFKVAYESLGSEASGGKSVNMQKMWRLFQKLMGEDSTMLLSVSRKMSIVIGARRHLECGHEKYIMDIIQSHPAQAALGGAVGNLHRVRAFLRIRLRDYGLLDFDAGDARRQPPIDTTWQQIYFCLRTGYYDEARQVALSSRSSHQFAPLLTEWINNGGMVPAHIAVAAAEECEKIFRMGDRVGRAAYDKKKLLLYAIISGSRRQIDCLLRDLPSLFSTIEDFLWFMLSAVRDISGGNPSNEGSVPYSLDDLQAYLNKFEPSYYTKNGKDPLVYPYVLLLSIQLLPAISYLSKEAGHEGYNIDAVHIAIVLADNGVLSEVAGAGQKLGMMDAYAEASSIIR
;
A
#
# COMPACT_ATOMS: atom_id res chain seq x y z
N MET A 1 24.63 52.33 -23.46
CA MET A 1 23.79 52.60 -24.66
C MET A 1 22.88 51.42 -25.06
N ALA A 2 22.63 50.43 -24.20
CA ALA A 2 21.78 49.26 -24.51
C ALA A 2 20.32 49.39 -24.03
N SER A 3 19.95 50.45 -23.31
CA SER A 3 18.59 50.65 -22.78
C SER A 3 17.62 51.26 -23.79
N GLU A 4 18.10 52.02 -24.78
CA GLU A 4 17.23 52.71 -25.75
C GLU A 4 16.73 51.78 -26.87
N GLN A 5 17.53 50.79 -27.31
CA GLN A 5 17.13 49.82 -28.34
C GLN A 5 16.06 48.83 -27.87
N GLY A 6 16.02 48.52 -26.56
CA GLY A 6 14.96 47.69 -25.98
C GLY A 6 13.62 48.43 -25.94
N MET A 7 13.63 49.73 -25.60
CA MET A 7 12.41 50.54 -25.52
C MET A 7 11.76 50.76 -26.90
N SER A 8 12.55 50.94 -27.96
CA SER A 8 12.02 51.07 -29.33
C SER A 8 11.28 49.80 -29.79
N SER A 9 11.80 48.63 -29.44
CA SER A 9 11.18 47.33 -29.78
C SER A 9 9.79 47.17 -29.16
N TRP A 10 9.61 47.52 -27.88
CA TRP A 10 8.31 47.43 -27.22
C TRP A 10 7.31 48.48 -27.74
N THR A 11 7.78 49.68 -28.08
CA THR A 11 6.92 50.70 -28.68
C THR A 11 6.49 50.35 -30.10
N ASP A 12 7.36 49.70 -30.86
CA ASP A 12 7.08 49.21 -32.21
C ASP A 12 6.07 48.07 -32.18
N LEU A 13 6.19 47.17 -31.19
CA LEU A 13 5.24 46.07 -30.98
C LEU A 13 3.87 46.58 -30.54
N LEU A 14 3.83 47.59 -29.65
CA LEU A 14 2.59 48.27 -29.27
C LEU A 14 1.95 48.98 -30.47
N HIS A 15 2.74 49.68 -31.28
CA HIS A 15 2.25 50.31 -32.52
C HIS A 15 1.72 49.28 -33.52
N SER A 16 2.41 48.15 -33.69
CA SER A 16 1.99 47.05 -34.56
C SER A 16 0.67 46.42 -34.10
N SER A 17 0.53 46.18 -32.79
CA SER A 17 -0.69 45.65 -32.19
C SER A 17 -1.87 46.62 -32.34
N THR A 18 -1.62 47.92 -32.14
CA THR A 18 -2.63 48.97 -32.30
C THR A 18 -3.05 49.10 -33.77
N LYS A 19 -2.09 49.03 -34.69
CA LYS A 19 -2.34 49.04 -36.14
C LYS A 19 -3.12 47.81 -36.60
N LEU A 20 -2.89 46.63 -36.03
CA LEU A 20 -3.70 45.43 -36.30
C LEU A 20 -5.14 45.57 -35.80
N LEU A 21 -5.34 46.19 -34.63
CA LEU A 21 -6.67 46.52 -34.12
C LEU A 21 -7.41 47.53 -35.02
N GLU A 22 -6.70 48.48 -35.61
CA GLU A 22 -7.26 49.47 -36.53
C GLU A 22 -7.48 48.94 -37.96
N GLN A 23 -6.61 48.02 -38.43
CA GLN A 23 -6.71 47.40 -39.76
C GLN A 23 -7.76 46.29 -39.85
N ALA A 24 -8.21 45.75 -38.71
CA ALA A 24 -9.40 44.91 -38.62
C ALA A 24 -10.67 45.78 -38.76
N ALA A 25 -10.90 46.34 -39.95
CA ALA A 25 -12.03 47.23 -40.22
C ALA A 25 -13.40 46.50 -40.24
N PRO A 26 -14.51 47.26 -40.35
CA PRO A 26 -15.52 47.49 -39.33
C PRO A 26 -16.66 46.47 -39.42
N SER A 27 -16.68 45.46 -38.56
CA SER A 27 -17.95 44.81 -38.21
C SER A 27 -18.56 45.59 -37.04
N ALA A 28 -19.53 46.44 -37.38
CA ALA A 28 -20.14 47.47 -36.54
C ALA A 28 -20.99 46.95 -35.36
N GLN A 29 -20.55 45.92 -34.62
CA GLN A 29 -21.33 45.39 -33.49
C GLN A 29 -20.61 45.28 -32.15
N PHE A 30 -19.27 45.38 -32.06
CA PHE A 30 -18.63 45.32 -30.74
C PHE A 30 -17.41 46.24 -30.62
N PRO A 31 -17.31 47.05 -29.55
CA PRO A 31 -16.12 47.86 -29.30
C PRO A 31 -14.90 46.95 -29.00
N PRO A 32 -13.68 47.38 -29.40
CA PRO A 32 -12.47 46.62 -29.15
C PRO A 32 -12.24 46.50 -27.63
N LEU A 33 -12.07 45.26 -27.16
CA LEU A 33 -11.92 44.94 -25.75
C LEU A 33 -10.44 44.76 -25.41
N GLN A 34 -9.82 45.80 -24.85
CA GLN A 34 -8.49 45.72 -24.26
C GLN A 34 -8.61 45.06 -22.89
N ARG A 35 -7.97 43.90 -22.69
CA ARG A 35 -8.02 43.13 -21.44
C ARG A 35 -6.68 43.23 -20.73
N ASN A 36 -6.72 43.44 -19.41
CA ASN A 36 -5.53 43.40 -18.57
C ASN A 36 -5.03 41.96 -18.41
N LEU A 37 -3.75 41.80 -18.06
CA LEU A 37 -3.11 40.50 -17.90
C LEU A 37 -3.88 39.59 -16.93
N ASP A 38 -4.36 40.14 -15.81
CA ASP A 38 -5.15 39.41 -14.81
C ASP A 38 -6.50 38.92 -15.36
N GLN A 39 -7.12 39.72 -16.24
CA GLN A 39 -8.37 39.32 -16.90
C GLN A 39 -8.12 38.23 -17.94
N LEU A 40 -6.98 38.29 -18.63
CA LEU A 40 -6.57 37.27 -19.58
C LEU A 40 -6.27 35.94 -18.86
N GLU A 41 -5.58 36.00 -17.73
CA GLU A 41 -5.27 34.83 -16.90
C GLU A 41 -6.54 34.19 -16.34
N ALA A 42 -7.46 35.00 -15.80
CA ALA A 42 -8.74 34.51 -15.30
C ALA A 42 -9.58 33.84 -16.40
N LEU A 43 -9.57 34.39 -17.62
CA LEU A 43 -10.26 33.79 -18.78
C LEU A 43 -9.56 32.53 -19.27
N SER A 44 -8.23 32.50 -19.28
CA SER A 44 -7.43 31.30 -19.59
C SER A 44 -7.73 30.16 -18.61
N LYS A 45 -7.73 30.45 -17.30
CA LYS A 45 -8.12 29.52 -16.25
C LYS A 45 -9.56 29.03 -16.42
N LYS A 46 -10.48 29.92 -16.80
CA LYS A 46 -11.89 29.57 -17.04
C LYS A 46 -12.09 28.73 -18.30
N LEU A 47 -11.32 28.98 -19.37
CA LEU A 47 -11.29 28.17 -20.58
C LEU A 47 -10.71 26.78 -20.28
N LYS A 48 -9.59 26.72 -19.57
CA LYS A 48 -8.96 25.46 -19.11
C LYS A 48 -9.91 24.63 -18.24
N ALA A 49 -10.66 25.27 -17.35
CA ALA A 49 -11.66 24.58 -16.53
C ALA A 49 -12.87 24.08 -17.35
N LYS A 50 -13.21 24.76 -18.44
CA LYS A 50 -14.27 24.34 -19.37
C LYS A 50 -13.82 23.20 -20.27
N THR A 51 -12.59 23.22 -20.78
CA THR A 51 -12.06 22.13 -21.62
C THR A 51 -11.92 20.83 -20.83
N LEU A 52 -11.54 20.90 -19.55
CA LEU A 52 -11.47 19.75 -18.65
C LEU A 52 -12.83 19.13 -18.27
N ARG A 53 -13.96 19.81 -18.54
CA ARG A 53 -15.31 19.33 -18.15
C ARG A 53 -16.11 18.67 -19.28
N THR A 54 -15.52 18.40 -20.44
CA THR A 54 -16.24 17.84 -21.61
C THR A 54 -16.46 16.33 -21.56
N GLU A 55 -16.74 15.75 -20.38
CA GLU A 55 -17.15 14.35 -20.27
C GLU A 55 -18.30 14.19 -19.27
N ALA A 56 -19.48 14.70 -19.64
CA ALA A 56 -20.74 14.20 -19.09
C ALA A 56 -21.30 13.14 -20.06
N PRO A 57 -21.39 11.86 -19.66
CA PRO A 57 -21.69 10.74 -20.57
C PRO A 57 -23.08 10.82 -21.23
N SER A 58 -24.04 11.54 -20.65
CA SER A 58 -25.40 11.65 -21.19
C SER A 58 -25.52 12.57 -22.41
N GLN A 59 -24.74 13.66 -22.47
CA GLN A 59 -24.76 14.60 -23.60
C GLN A 59 -23.99 14.08 -24.81
N SER A 60 -22.91 13.32 -24.56
CA SER A 60 -22.16 12.60 -25.59
C SER A 60 -23.07 11.65 -26.39
N ILE A 61 -23.90 10.85 -25.72
CA ILE A 61 -24.78 9.86 -26.39
C ILE A 61 -25.85 10.53 -27.27
N ALA A 62 -26.41 11.67 -26.86
CA ALA A 62 -27.39 12.40 -27.66
C ALA A 62 -26.76 13.02 -28.92
N ALA A 63 -25.56 13.59 -28.79
CA ALA A 63 -24.79 14.14 -29.91
C ALA A 63 -24.33 13.03 -30.89
N THR A 64 -23.87 11.88 -30.38
CA THR A 64 -23.50 10.70 -31.19
C THR A 64 -24.68 10.19 -32.02
N ARG A 65 -25.90 10.17 -31.46
CA ARG A 65 -27.11 9.76 -32.21
C ARG A 65 -27.52 10.77 -33.29
N LEU A 66 -27.35 12.07 -33.03
CA LEU A 66 -27.65 13.12 -34.01
C LEU A 66 -26.71 13.05 -35.21
N LEU A 67 -25.41 12.86 -34.96
CA LEU A 67 -24.40 12.71 -36.01
C LEU A 67 -24.59 11.44 -36.84
N ALA A 68 -24.97 10.33 -36.19
CA ALA A 68 -25.30 9.09 -36.90
C ALA A 68 -26.53 9.25 -37.82
N ARG A 69 -27.50 10.10 -37.44
CA ARG A 69 -28.70 10.38 -38.24
C ARG A 69 -28.36 11.16 -39.52
N GLU A 70 -27.35 12.04 -39.47
CA GLU A 70 -26.84 12.79 -40.63
C GLU A 70 -25.79 12.01 -41.44
N GLY A 71 -25.62 10.71 -41.16
CA GLY A 71 -24.72 9.83 -41.93
C GLY A 71 -23.23 9.96 -41.58
N ILE A 72 -22.90 10.68 -40.50
CA ILE A 72 -21.52 10.87 -40.06
C ILE A 72 -21.18 9.80 -39.01
N ASN A 73 -20.14 9.00 -39.29
CA ASN A 73 -19.69 7.97 -38.37
C ASN A 73 -18.99 8.61 -37.15
N ALA A 74 -19.76 8.80 -36.08
CA ALA A 74 -19.31 9.46 -34.86
C ALA A 74 -18.13 8.74 -34.18
N GLU A 75 -17.99 7.42 -34.34
CA GLU A 75 -16.87 6.65 -33.77
C GLU A 75 -15.57 6.88 -34.55
N GLN A 76 -15.68 6.98 -35.88
CA GLN A 76 -14.56 7.37 -36.75
C GLN A 76 -14.13 8.81 -36.44
N LEU A 77 -15.08 9.73 -36.37
CA LEU A 77 -14.82 11.14 -36.06
C LEU A 77 -14.24 11.32 -34.65
N THR A 78 -14.66 10.52 -33.67
CA THR A 78 -14.10 10.56 -32.30
C THR A 78 -12.67 10.00 -32.28
N ARG A 79 -12.37 8.98 -33.09
CA ARG A 79 -10.99 8.48 -33.24
C ARG A 79 -10.11 9.50 -33.95
N ASP A 80 -10.60 10.12 -35.02
CA ASP A 80 -9.88 11.17 -35.74
C ASP A 80 -9.71 12.41 -34.83
N LEU A 81 -10.75 12.82 -34.10
CA LEU A 81 -10.65 13.89 -33.09
C LEU A 81 -9.71 13.54 -31.95
N LYS A 82 -9.62 12.29 -31.50
CA LYS A 82 -8.59 11.87 -30.52
C LYS A 82 -7.18 11.88 -31.11
N SER A 83 -7.05 11.79 -32.43
CA SER A 83 -5.77 11.97 -33.11
C SER A 83 -5.42 13.45 -33.32
N PHE A 84 -6.43 14.33 -33.41
CA PHE A 84 -6.31 15.79 -33.50
C PHE A 84 -6.39 16.52 -32.15
N GLU A 85 -6.85 15.85 -31.10
CA GLU A 85 -6.64 16.23 -29.71
C GLU A 85 -5.13 16.18 -29.57
N LEU A 86 -4.54 17.35 -29.79
CA LEU A 86 -3.29 17.74 -29.17
C LEU A 86 -3.45 17.23 -27.74
N LYS A 87 -2.81 16.09 -27.45
CA LYS A 87 -2.25 15.87 -26.12
C LYS A 87 -1.79 17.26 -25.70
N THR A 88 -2.06 17.65 -24.47
CA THR A 88 -1.15 18.59 -23.86
C THR A 88 0.21 17.90 -23.87
N THR A 89 0.90 17.91 -25.01
CA THR A 89 2.32 18.07 -25.11
C THR A 89 2.51 19.14 -24.07
N PHE A 90 3.09 18.73 -22.95
CA PHE A 90 3.78 19.68 -22.12
C PHE A 90 4.47 20.58 -23.13
N GLU A 91 4.03 21.83 -23.20
CA GLU A 91 4.87 22.83 -23.80
C GLU A 91 6.09 22.74 -22.89
N ASP A 92 7.13 22.05 -23.40
CA ASP A 92 8.43 22.05 -22.76
C ASP A 92 8.68 23.52 -22.46
N VAL A 93 9.09 23.80 -21.22
CA VAL A 93 9.20 25.16 -20.66
C VAL A 93 10.12 26.07 -21.51
N PHE A 94 10.71 25.54 -22.58
CA PHE A 94 11.59 26.22 -23.49
C PHE A 94 11.23 25.87 -24.96
N PRO A 95 10.53 26.76 -25.68
CA PRO A 95 10.48 26.67 -27.14
C PRO A 95 11.89 26.94 -27.67
N ALA A 96 12.58 25.90 -28.13
CA ALA A 96 13.87 26.06 -28.79
C ALA A 96 13.67 26.46 -30.26
N GLU A 97 13.28 27.71 -30.51
CA GLU A 97 13.54 28.37 -31.81
C GLU A 97 14.98 28.91 -31.81
N ALA A 98 15.96 28.06 -31.55
CA ALA A 98 17.36 28.41 -31.76
C ALA A 98 17.69 28.13 -33.22
N THR A 99 17.88 29.17 -34.02
CA THR A 99 18.23 29.05 -35.45
C THR A 99 19.71 28.73 -35.66
N SER A 100 20.52 28.65 -34.60
CA SER A 100 21.94 28.28 -34.63
C SER A 100 22.31 27.28 -33.51
N VAL A 101 23.30 26.42 -33.78
CA VAL A 101 23.78 25.39 -32.82
C VAL A 101 24.43 26.02 -31.58
N GLU A 102 25.08 27.17 -31.73
CA GLU A 102 25.75 27.87 -30.64
C GLU A 102 24.75 28.49 -29.65
N GLU A 103 23.66 29.12 -30.16
CA GLU A 103 22.57 29.62 -29.31
C GLU A 103 21.80 28.48 -28.62
N TYR A 104 21.63 27.34 -29.29
CA TYR A 104 21.02 26.16 -28.67
C TYR A 104 21.87 25.64 -27.50
N LEU A 105 23.19 25.54 -27.67
CA LEU A 105 24.09 25.12 -26.60
C LEU A 105 24.13 26.14 -25.46
N GLN A 106 24.14 27.43 -25.77
CA GLN A 106 24.25 28.47 -24.76
C GLN A 106 22.94 28.71 -24.01
N GLN A 107 21.79 28.54 -24.66
CA GLN A 107 20.48 28.80 -24.05
C GLN A 107 19.83 27.54 -23.51
N VAL A 108 19.87 26.41 -24.22
CA VAL A 108 19.19 25.18 -23.76
C VAL A 108 20.07 24.39 -22.80
N VAL A 109 21.35 24.21 -23.09
CA VAL A 109 22.21 23.39 -22.21
C VAL A 109 22.58 24.14 -20.93
N HIS A 110 22.87 25.44 -20.99
CA HIS A 110 23.20 26.22 -19.79
C HIS A 110 21.99 26.39 -18.85
N GLU A 111 20.83 26.78 -19.38
CA GLU A 111 19.63 26.95 -18.55
C GLU A 111 19.12 25.61 -18.01
N MET A 112 19.16 24.54 -18.82
CA MET A 112 18.79 23.21 -18.33
C MET A 112 19.78 22.70 -17.27
N ALA A 113 21.07 22.99 -17.40
CA ALA A 113 22.07 22.67 -16.37
C ALA A 113 21.86 23.51 -15.10
N MET A 114 21.53 24.79 -15.21
CA MET A 114 21.23 25.65 -14.06
C MET A 114 19.96 25.20 -13.34
N VAL A 115 18.87 24.92 -14.06
CA VAL A 115 17.62 24.44 -13.47
C VAL A 115 17.82 23.08 -12.83
N SER A 116 18.57 22.18 -13.48
CA SER A 116 18.91 20.88 -12.89
C SER A 116 19.76 21.04 -11.62
N ALA A 117 20.75 21.94 -11.63
CA ALA A 117 21.56 22.24 -10.46
C ALA A 117 20.74 22.86 -9.32
N ILE A 118 19.75 23.71 -9.62
CA ILE A 118 18.84 24.27 -8.62
C ILE A 118 17.94 23.18 -8.04
N GLN A 119 17.39 22.30 -8.86
CA GLN A 119 16.56 21.18 -8.40
C GLN A 119 17.38 20.19 -7.55
N GLU A 120 18.61 19.91 -7.96
CA GLU A 120 19.53 19.07 -7.21
C GLU A 120 19.94 19.72 -5.89
N ALA A 121 20.26 21.02 -5.90
CA ALA A 121 20.53 21.78 -4.68
C ALA A 121 19.33 21.84 -3.73
N GLN A 122 18.10 21.99 -4.24
CA GLN A 122 16.90 21.93 -3.41
C GLN A 122 16.71 20.55 -2.78
N LYS A 123 16.95 19.48 -3.56
CA LYS A 123 16.88 18.11 -3.07
C LYS A 123 17.93 17.83 -1.99
N ASP A 124 19.15 18.30 -2.19
CA ASP A 124 20.24 18.15 -1.23
C ASP A 124 20.05 19.03 0.02
N ASN A 125 19.46 20.22 -0.13
CA ASN A 125 19.06 21.05 1.00
C ASN A 125 17.98 20.37 1.85
N LEU A 126 16.98 19.73 1.22
CA LEU A 126 15.97 18.97 1.96
C LEU A 126 16.56 17.77 2.70
N ARG A 127 17.50 17.05 2.08
CA ARG A 127 18.23 15.96 2.74
C ARG A 127 19.05 16.47 3.92
N SER A 128 19.90 17.47 3.71
CA SER A 128 20.77 18.02 4.76
C SER A 128 19.98 18.66 5.90
N PHE A 129 18.83 19.29 5.62
CA PHE A 129 17.91 19.75 6.64
C PHE A 129 17.35 18.59 7.45
N ASN A 130 16.87 17.53 6.80
CA ASN A 130 16.34 16.36 7.49
C ASN A 130 17.43 15.67 8.34
N ASP A 131 18.64 15.53 7.81
CA ASP A 131 19.80 14.98 8.53
C ASP A 131 20.15 15.84 9.76
N SER A 132 20.11 17.16 9.60
CA SER A 132 20.34 18.10 10.70
C SER A 132 19.26 18.00 11.77
N VAL A 133 17.99 17.91 11.38
CA VAL A 133 16.87 17.70 12.31
C VAL A 133 17.03 16.40 13.07
N MET A 134 17.34 15.29 12.40
CA MET A 134 17.58 14.00 13.04
C MET A 134 18.76 14.06 14.01
N LYS A 135 19.84 14.75 13.64
CA LYS A 135 20.99 14.93 14.51
C LYS A 135 20.65 15.75 15.77
N VAL A 136 19.87 16.82 15.63
CA VAL A 136 19.42 17.63 16.78
C VAL A 136 18.51 16.80 17.70
N LEU A 137 17.59 16.03 17.14
CA LEU A 137 16.73 15.12 17.92
C LEU A 137 17.55 14.08 18.69
N GLU A 138 18.58 13.49 18.07
CA GLU A 138 19.50 12.57 18.73
C GLU A 138 20.29 13.27 19.84
N GLU A 139 20.79 14.49 19.61
CA GLU A 139 21.51 15.26 20.62
C GLU A 139 20.63 15.60 21.83
N ASP A 140 19.39 16.01 21.58
CA ASP A 140 18.38 16.28 22.62
C ASP A 140 18.03 15.01 23.39
N TRP A 141 17.83 13.89 22.70
CA TRP A 141 17.61 12.59 23.33
C TRP A 141 18.79 12.16 24.21
N GLN A 142 20.03 12.26 23.70
CA GLN A 142 21.22 11.92 24.50
C GLN A 142 21.35 12.83 25.72
N LYS A 143 20.95 14.10 25.60
CA LYS A 143 20.90 15.03 26.72
C LYS A 143 19.85 14.61 27.75
N GLU A 144 18.61 14.35 27.34
CA GLU A 144 17.54 13.87 28.24
C GLU A 144 17.91 12.54 28.91
N LYS A 145 18.47 11.60 28.16
CA LYS A 145 18.98 10.33 28.69
C LYS A 145 20.07 10.56 29.73
N ARG A 146 21.03 11.44 29.48
CA ARG A 146 22.07 11.79 30.47
C ARG A 146 21.46 12.45 31.70
N GLU A 147 20.54 13.39 31.53
CA GLU A 147 19.84 14.04 32.64
C GLU A 147 19.02 13.03 33.47
N PHE A 148 18.36 12.08 32.82
CA PHE A 148 17.64 11.00 33.46
C PHE A 148 18.56 10.04 34.24
N LEU A 149 19.69 9.62 33.65
CA LEU A 149 20.67 8.80 34.35
C LEU A 149 21.32 9.55 35.52
N GLN A 150 21.54 10.86 35.38
CA GLN A 150 22.03 11.71 36.46
C GLN A 150 20.99 11.90 37.57
N SER A 151 19.70 11.98 37.24
CA SER A 151 18.64 12.07 38.25
C SER A 151 18.49 10.75 39.03
N LEU A 152 18.59 9.60 38.36
CA LEU A 152 18.59 8.28 39.00
C LEU A 152 19.79 8.06 39.94
N SER A 153 20.99 8.51 39.54
CA SER A 153 22.18 8.42 40.41
C SER A 153 22.14 9.37 41.61
N ARG A 154 21.44 10.51 41.51
CA ARG A 154 21.15 11.38 42.66
C ARG A 154 20.14 10.76 43.63
N ILE A 155 19.18 9.99 43.13
CA ILE A 155 18.22 9.26 43.98
C ILE A 155 18.92 8.10 44.73
N SER A 156 19.95 7.46 44.13
CA SER A 156 20.69 6.38 44.81
C SER A 156 21.72 6.86 45.86
N THR A 157 22.05 8.16 45.89
CA THR A 157 23.03 8.75 46.81
C THR A 157 22.44 9.48 48.01
N LEU A 158 21.13 9.37 48.25
CA LEU A 158 20.52 9.78 49.52
C LEU A 158 21.02 8.87 50.65
N PRO A 159 21.69 9.40 51.70
CA PRO A 159 22.06 8.58 52.83
C PRO A 159 20.81 8.18 53.61
N LYS A 160 20.71 6.88 53.95
CA LYS A 160 19.76 6.34 54.93
C LYS A 160 19.79 7.22 56.18
N THR A 161 18.72 7.98 56.39
CA THR A 161 18.52 8.84 57.56
C THR A 161 18.14 7.93 58.73
N ASN A 162 19.10 7.68 59.63
CA ASN A 162 18.81 7.13 60.94
C ASN A 162 18.05 8.18 61.75
N MET A 163 16.82 7.83 62.13
CA MET A 163 16.01 8.52 63.12
C MET A 163 16.76 8.57 64.46
N THR A 164 17.13 9.77 64.93
CA THR A 164 17.23 10.03 66.37
C THR A 164 16.92 11.50 66.66
N ASP A 165 15.84 11.67 67.40
CA ASP A 165 15.35 12.91 67.99
C ASP A 165 16.40 13.56 68.89
N LYS A 166 16.62 14.87 68.74
CA LYS A 166 16.85 15.81 69.86
C LYS A 166 16.84 17.26 69.37
N SER A 167 16.04 18.05 70.09
CA SER A 167 15.74 19.46 69.91
C SER A 167 16.84 20.40 70.45
N ILE A 168 16.77 21.65 70.00
CA ILE A 168 17.26 22.93 70.57
C ILE A 168 18.57 23.51 69.98
N GLY A 169 18.46 24.75 69.46
CA GLY A 169 19.53 25.77 69.50
C GLY A 169 19.87 26.38 68.14
N GLY A 170 19.38 27.59 67.86
CA GLY A 170 19.56 28.26 66.56
C GLY A 170 20.94 28.87 66.31
N VAL A 171 21.16 29.29 65.06
CA VAL A 171 21.72 30.58 64.60
C VAL A 171 21.70 30.60 63.05
N ARG A 172 21.36 31.75 62.48
CA ARG A 172 21.21 32.06 61.05
C ARG A 172 22.55 32.06 60.29
N LEU A 173 22.55 31.59 59.03
CA LEU A 173 23.16 32.32 57.89
C LEU A 173 22.72 31.72 56.53
N GLY A 174 22.44 32.56 55.54
CA GLY A 174 22.67 32.23 54.12
C GLY A 174 21.46 31.85 53.26
N GLN A 175 20.77 32.87 52.77
CA GLN A 175 19.84 32.90 51.63
C GLN A 175 20.42 32.22 50.36
N ILE A 176 19.61 31.40 49.66
CA ILE A 176 19.50 31.33 48.18
C ILE A 176 18.14 30.70 47.84
N VAL A 177 17.30 31.47 47.16
CA VAL A 177 16.05 31.04 46.54
C VAL A 177 16.41 30.46 45.17
N SER A 178 16.16 29.16 44.95
CA SER A 178 16.18 28.58 43.60
C SER A 178 14.82 28.77 42.96
N MET A 179 14.79 29.61 41.93
CA MET A 179 13.67 29.80 41.04
C MET A 179 13.38 28.49 40.28
N THR A 180 12.25 27.87 40.58
CA THR A 180 11.62 26.88 39.71
C THR A 180 10.70 27.61 38.74
N THR A 181 11.12 27.76 37.48
CA THR A 181 10.18 28.06 36.38
C THR A 181 9.41 26.79 36.04
N SER A 182 8.48 26.43 36.92
CA SER A 182 7.36 25.56 36.56
C SER A 182 6.40 26.41 35.72
N ARG A 183 6.26 26.08 34.43
CA ARG A 183 5.30 26.74 33.55
C ARG A 183 3.90 26.19 33.84
N GLN A 184 3.33 26.60 34.97
CA GLN A 184 1.92 26.39 35.30
C GLN A 184 1.12 27.57 34.72
N VAL A 185 0.22 27.27 33.79
CA VAL A 185 -0.82 28.18 33.33
C VAL A 185 -1.87 28.32 34.45
N PRO A 186 -2.38 29.52 34.77
CA PRO A 186 -3.30 29.68 35.89
C PRO A 186 -4.71 29.20 35.53
N LEU A 187 -5.29 28.34 36.37
CA LEU A 187 -6.74 28.19 36.48
C LEU A 187 -7.27 29.29 37.42
N GLY A 188 -8.18 30.12 36.93
CA GLY A 188 -9.08 30.95 37.72
C GLY A 188 -10.53 30.69 37.28
N PRO A 189 -11.50 30.65 38.20
CA PRO A 189 -12.84 30.12 37.92
C PRO A 189 -13.77 31.22 37.38
N SER A 190 -14.41 30.95 36.24
CA SER A 190 -15.64 31.64 35.83
C SER A 190 -16.56 30.63 35.16
N ALA A 191 -17.64 30.31 35.85
CA ALA A 191 -18.74 29.52 35.33
C ALA A 191 -19.45 30.26 34.17
N THR A 192 -20.14 29.46 33.36
CA THR A 192 -21.12 29.81 32.29
C THR A 192 -20.55 30.02 30.89
N GLY A 193 -20.67 28.98 30.06
CA GLY A 193 -20.48 29.04 28.60
C GLY A 193 -19.99 27.71 28.02
N LEU A 194 -20.89 26.73 27.86
CA LEU A 194 -20.63 25.52 27.08
C LEU A 194 -20.31 25.91 25.63
N LEU A 195 -19.04 25.82 25.25
CA LEU A 195 -18.61 25.80 23.85
C LEU A 195 -17.79 24.52 23.60
N PRO A 196 -17.91 23.88 22.41
CA PRO A 196 -17.37 22.56 22.19
C PRO A 196 -15.84 22.59 22.15
N LEU A 197 -15.22 21.64 22.86
CA LEU A 197 -13.79 21.39 22.88
C LEU A 197 -13.26 21.20 21.45
N ALA A 198 -12.33 22.04 21.02
CA ALA A 198 -11.65 21.89 19.74
C ALA A 198 -10.96 20.52 19.66
N ASP A 199 -11.20 19.78 18.58
CA ASP A 199 -10.62 18.46 18.32
C ASP A 199 -9.09 18.54 18.33
N LYS A 200 -8.43 17.81 19.25
CA LYS A 200 -6.97 17.61 19.22
C LYS A 200 -6.56 17.04 17.85
N PRO A 201 -5.42 17.44 17.26
CA PRO A 201 -4.96 16.89 16.00
C PRO A 201 -4.78 15.37 16.11
N VAL A 202 -5.01 14.65 15.00
CA VAL A 202 -4.97 13.17 14.94
C VAL A 202 -3.66 12.61 15.46
N VAL A 203 -2.56 13.33 15.19
CA VAL A 203 -1.20 13.06 15.66
C VAL A 203 -1.15 12.98 17.20
N ASP A 204 -1.66 13.97 17.92
CA ASP A 204 -1.63 14.00 19.39
C ASP A 204 -2.48 12.88 20.00
N LYS A 205 -3.61 12.55 19.37
CA LYS A 205 -4.46 11.43 19.80
C LYS A 205 -3.72 10.09 19.65
N LYS A 206 -3.03 9.88 18.51
CA LYS A 206 -2.20 8.68 18.27
C LYS A 206 -1.08 8.55 19.29
N VAL A 207 -0.31 9.63 19.52
CA VAL A 207 0.82 9.63 20.46
C VAL A 207 0.34 9.24 21.87
N SER A 208 -0.75 9.83 22.35
CA SER A 208 -1.27 9.52 23.68
C SER A 208 -1.68 8.06 23.83
N VAL A 209 -2.34 7.50 22.81
CA VAL A 209 -2.88 6.13 22.84
C VAL A 209 -1.76 5.10 22.69
N TYR A 210 -0.77 5.36 21.85
CA TYR A 210 0.39 4.49 21.70
C TYR A 210 1.36 4.56 22.89
N ALA A 211 1.49 5.72 23.55
CA ALA A 211 2.30 5.86 24.75
C ALA A 211 1.82 4.94 25.89
N GLU A 212 0.50 4.80 26.08
CA GLU A 212 -0.05 3.87 27.08
C GLU A 212 0.27 2.41 26.72
N VAL A 213 0.22 2.03 25.43
CA VAL A 213 0.62 0.68 25.00
C VAL A 213 2.10 0.41 25.28
N VAL A 214 2.99 1.38 25.02
CA VAL A 214 4.43 1.26 25.31
C VAL A 214 4.68 1.13 26.81
N LYS A 215 3.95 1.88 27.63
CA LYS A 215 4.01 1.78 29.09
C LYS A 215 3.56 0.40 29.56
N ASP A 216 2.47 -0.13 29.04
CA ASP A 216 1.98 -1.47 29.37
C ASP A 216 2.96 -2.57 28.93
N LEU A 217 3.56 -2.43 27.74
CA LEU A 217 4.63 -3.30 27.26
C LEU A 217 5.82 -3.31 28.24
N ASN A 218 6.28 -2.13 28.67
CA ASN A 218 7.40 -2.02 29.61
C ASN A 218 7.05 -2.59 31.00
N ASN A 219 5.83 -2.36 31.49
CA ASN A 219 5.34 -2.96 32.74
C ASN A 219 5.28 -4.50 32.65
N ALA A 220 4.86 -5.04 31.51
CA ALA A 220 4.84 -6.49 31.29
C ALA A 220 6.26 -7.07 31.25
N ARG A 221 7.20 -6.40 30.57
CA ARG A 221 8.62 -6.78 30.54
C ARG A 221 9.26 -6.76 31.92
N GLU A 222 9.00 -5.73 32.73
CA GLU A 222 9.50 -5.64 34.11
C GLU A 222 9.02 -6.82 34.97
N ARG A 223 7.78 -7.27 34.74
CA ARG A 223 7.15 -8.39 35.46
C ARG A 223 7.41 -9.76 34.84
N GLY A 224 8.10 -9.83 33.70
CA GLY A 224 8.32 -11.07 32.95
C GLY A 224 7.02 -11.72 32.42
N LEU A 225 5.97 -10.93 32.18
CA LEU A 225 4.69 -11.42 31.66
C LEU A 225 4.69 -11.40 30.12
N PRO A 226 4.02 -12.37 29.47
CA PRO A 226 3.84 -12.33 28.02
C PRO A 226 3.00 -11.12 27.63
N PHE A 227 3.40 -10.42 26.58
CA PHE A 227 2.71 -9.27 26.02
C PHE A 227 2.65 -9.39 24.50
N ASN A 228 1.52 -9.01 23.92
CA ASN A 228 1.25 -9.10 22.48
C ASN A 228 1.20 -7.68 21.90
N PRO A 229 2.36 -7.07 21.55
CA PRO A 229 2.42 -5.67 21.19
C PRO A 229 1.68 -5.36 19.88
N ALA A 230 1.69 -6.25 18.88
CA ALA A 230 0.99 -5.98 17.62
C ALA A 230 -0.53 -5.90 17.83
N THR A 231 -1.07 -6.78 18.66
CA THR A 231 -2.48 -6.78 19.07
C THR A 231 -2.84 -5.54 19.89
N ALA A 232 -1.98 -5.15 20.85
CA ALA A 232 -2.21 -3.97 21.68
C ALA A 232 -2.24 -2.68 20.84
N PHE A 233 -1.26 -2.47 19.94
CA PHE A 233 -1.23 -1.30 19.06
C PHE A 233 -2.40 -1.26 18.08
N LYS A 234 -2.81 -2.41 17.53
CA LYS A 234 -4.01 -2.50 16.70
C LYS A 234 -5.25 -2.03 17.47
N VAL A 235 -5.51 -2.56 18.66
CA VAL A 235 -6.68 -2.19 19.49
C VAL A 235 -6.61 -0.70 19.86
N ALA A 236 -5.43 -0.21 20.19
CA ALA A 236 -5.18 1.19 20.47
C ALA A 236 -5.54 2.07 19.26
N TYR A 237 -5.12 1.69 18.05
CA TYR A 237 -5.52 2.40 16.82
C TYR A 237 -7.04 2.34 16.58
N GLU A 238 -7.69 1.19 16.81
CA GLU A 238 -9.14 1.04 16.65
C GLU A 238 -9.93 1.94 17.62
N SER A 239 -9.39 2.19 18.82
CA SER A 239 -10.00 3.09 19.81
C SER A 239 -10.06 4.57 19.38
N LEU A 240 -9.25 4.97 18.39
CA LEU A 240 -9.23 6.34 17.89
C LEU A 240 -10.47 6.70 17.06
N GLY A 241 -11.28 5.72 16.65
CA GLY A 241 -12.51 5.94 15.88
C GLY A 241 -12.28 6.54 14.48
N SER A 242 -11.02 6.59 14.02
CA SER A 242 -10.63 7.13 12.71
C SER A 242 -10.94 6.14 11.59
N GLU A 243 -12.22 5.92 11.30
CA GLU A 243 -12.61 5.29 10.03
C GLU A 243 -12.57 6.35 8.91
N ALA A 244 -11.38 6.63 8.41
CA ALA A 244 -11.22 7.32 7.13
C ALA A 244 -11.62 6.35 6.00
N SER A 245 -12.92 6.10 5.83
CA SER A 245 -13.48 5.50 4.62
C SER A 245 -13.49 6.54 3.49
N GLY A 246 -12.31 7.05 3.17
CA GLY A 246 -12.11 8.04 2.13
C GLY A 246 -11.78 7.39 0.80
N GLY A 247 -12.54 6.40 0.32
CA GLY A 247 -12.33 5.75 -0.99
C GLY A 247 -10.96 5.10 -1.25
N LYS A 248 -10.01 5.16 -0.30
CA LYS A 248 -8.67 4.57 -0.36
C LYS A 248 -8.77 3.06 -0.20
N SER A 249 -8.00 2.31 -0.98
CA SER A 249 -8.01 0.85 -0.95
C SER A 249 -7.33 0.23 0.27
N VAL A 250 -6.39 0.96 0.89
CA VAL A 250 -5.62 0.54 2.06
C VAL A 250 -5.66 1.64 3.12
N ASN A 251 -5.88 1.24 4.38
CA ASN A 251 -5.82 2.11 5.54
C ASN A 251 -4.88 1.54 6.60
N MET A 252 -4.52 2.37 7.59
CA MET A 252 -3.60 1.98 8.66
C MET A 252 -4.17 0.83 9.53
N GLN A 253 -5.49 0.77 9.73
CA GLN A 253 -6.13 -0.34 10.45
C GLN A 253 -5.87 -1.68 9.76
N LYS A 254 -5.92 -1.71 8.42
CA LYS A 254 -5.58 -2.89 7.61
C LYS A 254 -4.11 -3.26 7.76
N MET A 255 -3.21 -2.29 7.82
CA MET A 255 -1.78 -2.54 8.07
C MET A 255 -1.52 -3.09 9.48
N TRP A 256 -2.16 -2.57 10.53
CA TRP A 256 -2.06 -3.13 11.88
C TRP A 256 -2.60 -4.56 11.97
N ARG A 257 -3.71 -4.86 11.29
CA ARG A 257 -4.22 -6.24 11.16
C ARG A 257 -3.24 -7.15 10.42
N LEU A 258 -2.53 -6.64 9.41
CA LEU A 258 -1.47 -7.39 8.76
C LEU A 258 -0.33 -7.70 9.75
N PHE A 259 0.18 -6.70 10.48
CA PHE A 259 1.23 -6.92 11.48
C PHE A 259 0.85 -7.94 12.56
N GLN A 260 -0.38 -7.87 13.08
CA GLN A 260 -0.89 -8.87 14.02
C GLN A 260 -0.79 -10.30 13.46
N LYS A 261 -1.14 -10.49 12.18
CA LYS A 261 -1.04 -11.80 11.51
C LYS A 261 0.40 -12.19 11.19
N LEU A 262 1.27 -11.24 10.83
CA LEU A 262 2.70 -11.49 10.58
C LEU A 262 3.42 -11.99 11.83
N MET A 263 3.10 -11.43 13.01
CA MET A 263 3.71 -11.84 14.28
C MET A 263 3.13 -13.14 14.84
N GLY A 264 1.98 -13.59 14.33
CA GLY A 264 1.38 -14.86 14.75
C GLY A 264 0.81 -14.86 16.16
N GLU A 265 0.61 -13.69 16.79
CA GLU A 265 0.09 -13.54 18.16
C GLU A 265 -1.31 -14.17 18.35
N ASP A 266 -2.09 -14.31 17.27
CA ASP A 266 -3.42 -14.92 17.27
C ASP A 266 -3.40 -16.45 17.00
N SER A 267 -2.25 -17.06 16.72
CA SER A 267 -2.18 -18.43 16.19
C SER A 267 -1.37 -19.38 17.07
N THR A 268 -1.89 -20.59 17.26
CA THR A 268 -1.09 -21.71 17.80
C THR A 268 -0.01 -22.06 16.78
N MET A 269 1.25 -21.81 17.12
CA MET A 269 2.42 -22.09 16.28
C MET A 269 2.37 -23.53 15.73
N LEU A 270 2.50 -23.69 14.41
CA LEU A 270 2.81 -24.99 13.81
C LEU A 270 4.28 -25.27 14.11
N LEU A 271 4.55 -26.26 14.96
CA LEU A 271 5.85 -26.57 15.59
C LEU A 271 7.01 -26.94 14.62
N SER A 272 6.84 -26.80 13.30
CA SER A 272 7.77 -27.34 12.29
C SER A 272 8.17 -26.35 11.18
N VAL A 273 7.82 -25.06 11.30
CA VAL A 273 8.03 -24.08 10.22
C VAL A 273 9.09 -23.05 10.62
N SER A 274 9.98 -22.68 9.69
CA SER A 274 10.97 -21.63 9.93
C SER A 274 10.30 -20.30 10.29
N ARG A 275 11.00 -19.41 11.00
CA ARG A 275 10.46 -18.08 11.36
C ARG A 275 10.09 -17.28 10.10
N LYS A 276 10.95 -17.29 9.06
CA LYS A 276 10.69 -16.66 7.76
C LYS A 276 9.37 -17.16 7.15
N MET A 277 9.17 -18.47 7.10
CA MET A 277 7.96 -19.05 6.52
C MET A 277 6.72 -18.84 7.40
N SER A 278 6.88 -18.78 8.73
CA SER A 278 5.78 -18.43 9.65
C SER A 278 5.23 -17.03 9.35
N ILE A 279 6.10 -16.06 9.06
CA ILE A 279 5.71 -14.70 8.66
C ILE A 279 5.00 -14.72 7.29
N VAL A 280 5.48 -15.52 6.33
CA VAL A 280 4.82 -15.71 5.02
C VAL A 280 3.40 -16.28 5.18
N ILE A 281 3.22 -17.27 6.07
CA ILE A 281 1.91 -17.83 6.39
C ILE A 281 1.01 -16.76 7.01
N GLY A 282 1.55 -15.90 7.88
CA GLY A 282 0.86 -14.74 8.44
C GLY A 282 0.34 -13.79 7.36
N ALA A 283 1.18 -13.43 6.38
CA ALA A 283 0.80 -12.60 5.24
C ALA A 283 -0.30 -13.27 4.39
N ARG A 284 -0.17 -14.58 4.11
CA ARG A 284 -1.18 -15.34 3.37
C ARG A 284 -2.53 -15.34 4.09
N ARG A 285 -2.54 -15.60 5.41
CA ARG A 285 -3.75 -15.59 6.24
C ARG A 285 -4.41 -14.22 6.29
N HIS A 286 -3.64 -13.14 6.32
CA HIS A 286 -4.20 -11.79 6.22
C HIS A 286 -4.99 -11.60 4.92
N LEU A 287 -4.43 -12.03 3.78
CA LEU A 287 -5.10 -11.96 2.49
C LEU A 287 -6.33 -12.88 2.43
N GLU A 288 -6.30 -14.03 3.07
CA GLU A 288 -7.44 -14.96 3.19
C GLU A 288 -8.61 -14.33 3.94
N CYS A 289 -8.36 -13.76 5.13
CA CYS A 289 -9.38 -13.03 5.91
C CYS A 289 -9.92 -11.83 5.13
N GLY A 290 -9.07 -11.12 4.38
CA GLY A 290 -9.50 -10.01 3.52
C GLY A 290 -10.47 -10.45 2.44
N HIS A 291 -10.24 -11.62 1.83
CA HIS A 291 -11.11 -12.15 0.79
C HIS A 291 -12.39 -12.77 1.34
N GLU A 292 -12.36 -13.37 2.52
CA GLU A 292 -13.56 -13.77 3.25
C GLU A 292 -14.50 -12.58 3.44
N LYS A 293 -13.96 -11.44 3.94
CA LYS A 293 -14.75 -10.22 4.10
C LYS A 293 -15.33 -9.75 2.76
N TYR A 294 -14.53 -9.74 1.70
CA TYR A 294 -14.99 -9.39 0.36
C TYR A 294 -16.14 -10.29 -0.15
N ILE A 295 -16.03 -11.61 0.05
CA ILE A 295 -17.09 -12.55 -0.31
C ILE A 295 -18.37 -12.25 0.46
N MET A 296 -18.26 -11.99 1.76
CA MET A 296 -19.40 -11.65 2.61
C MET A 296 -20.06 -10.33 2.18
N ASP A 297 -19.28 -9.30 1.88
CA ASP A 297 -19.78 -8.01 1.39
C ASP A 297 -20.51 -8.16 0.04
N ILE A 298 -20.03 -9.05 -0.85
CA ILE A 298 -20.71 -9.37 -2.12
C ILE A 298 -22.03 -10.11 -1.89
N ILE A 299 -22.06 -11.08 -0.98
CA ILE A 299 -23.27 -11.82 -0.63
C ILE A 299 -24.32 -10.87 -0.05
N GLN A 300 -23.90 -9.95 0.84
CA GLN A 300 -24.78 -8.97 1.47
C GLN A 300 -25.31 -7.92 0.49
N SER A 301 -24.52 -7.55 -0.53
CA SER A 301 -24.99 -6.63 -1.58
C SER A 301 -25.93 -7.30 -2.61
N HIS A 302 -25.92 -8.63 -2.71
CA HIS A 302 -26.75 -9.38 -3.68
C HIS A 302 -27.53 -10.55 -3.03
N PRO A 303 -28.35 -10.32 -1.99
CA PRO A 303 -28.93 -11.38 -1.16
C PRO A 303 -29.87 -12.30 -1.95
N ALA A 304 -30.67 -11.74 -2.87
CA ALA A 304 -31.60 -12.51 -3.70
C ALA A 304 -30.88 -13.49 -4.64
N GLN A 305 -29.70 -13.13 -5.14
CA GLN A 305 -28.90 -13.96 -6.04
C GLN A 305 -28.08 -14.99 -5.26
N ALA A 306 -27.56 -14.59 -4.10
CA ALA A 306 -26.76 -15.44 -3.22
C ALA A 306 -27.56 -16.68 -2.75
N ALA A 307 -28.85 -16.48 -2.47
CA ALA A 307 -29.76 -17.51 -1.98
C ALA A 307 -29.15 -18.33 -0.81
N LEU A 308 -28.44 -17.66 0.10
CA LEU A 308 -27.74 -18.31 1.22
C LEU A 308 -28.73 -18.99 2.19
N GLY A 309 -29.95 -18.43 2.32
CA GLY A 309 -30.97 -18.92 3.23
C GLY A 309 -30.53 -18.85 4.70
N GLY A 310 -31.00 -19.78 5.52
CA GLY A 310 -30.59 -19.92 6.94
C GLY A 310 -29.34 -20.79 7.16
N ALA A 311 -28.61 -21.15 6.10
CA ALA A 311 -27.45 -22.03 6.21
C ALA A 311 -26.24 -21.29 6.79
N VAL A 312 -25.60 -21.86 7.82
CA VAL A 312 -24.52 -21.22 8.59
C VAL A 312 -23.11 -21.68 8.16
N GLY A 313 -22.99 -22.66 7.27
CA GLY A 313 -21.70 -23.27 6.91
C GLY A 313 -20.84 -22.44 5.96
N ASN A 314 -19.51 -22.48 6.14
CA ASN A 314 -18.53 -21.80 5.30
C ASN A 314 -18.64 -22.19 3.81
N LEU A 315 -18.81 -23.49 3.51
CA LEU A 315 -18.99 -23.96 2.14
C LEU A 315 -20.26 -23.39 1.50
N HIS A 316 -21.33 -23.16 2.27
CA HIS A 316 -22.55 -22.54 1.77
C HIS A 316 -22.32 -21.07 1.41
N ARG A 317 -21.47 -20.35 2.16
CA ARG A 317 -21.06 -18.98 1.82
C ARG A 317 -20.31 -18.95 0.48
N VAL A 318 -19.35 -19.87 0.28
CA VAL A 318 -18.63 -19.99 -1.00
C VAL A 318 -19.57 -20.32 -2.15
N ARG A 319 -20.51 -21.26 -1.97
CA ARG A 319 -21.51 -21.59 -2.99
C ARG A 319 -22.43 -20.41 -3.31
N ALA A 320 -22.89 -19.68 -2.30
CA ALA A 320 -23.70 -18.48 -2.49
C ALA A 320 -22.95 -17.40 -3.29
N PHE A 321 -21.66 -17.24 -3.05
CA PHE A 321 -20.80 -16.37 -3.84
C PHE A 321 -20.62 -16.86 -5.29
N LEU A 322 -20.46 -18.16 -5.50
CA LEU A 322 -20.38 -18.76 -6.83
C LEU A 322 -21.67 -18.60 -7.62
N ARG A 323 -22.86 -18.65 -6.99
CA ARG A 323 -24.14 -18.34 -7.65
C ARG A 323 -24.17 -16.94 -8.24
N ILE A 324 -23.61 -15.96 -7.53
CA ILE A 324 -23.51 -14.58 -8.02
C ILE A 324 -22.53 -14.50 -9.19
N ARG A 325 -21.32 -15.07 -9.05
CA ARG A 325 -20.26 -14.95 -10.07
C ARG A 325 -20.52 -15.77 -11.35
N LEU A 326 -21.18 -16.92 -11.23
CA LEU A 326 -21.40 -17.86 -12.33
C LEU A 326 -22.84 -17.87 -12.82
N ARG A 327 -23.62 -16.85 -12.46
CA ARG A 327 -25.04 -16.73 -12.80
C ARG A 327 -25.33 -16.98 -14.29
N ASP A 328 -24.50 -16.42 -15.16
CA ASP A 328 -24.73 -16.44 -16.61
C ASP A 328 -24.26 -17.75 -17.27
N TYR A 329 -23.60 -18.63 -16.52
CA TYR A 329 -23.05 -19.88 -17.05
C TYR A 329 -24.10 -21.01 -17.10
N GLY A 330 -25.11 -20.97 -16.24
CA GLY A 330 -26.20 -21.96 -16.20
C GLY A 330 -26.42 -22.58 -14.82
N LEU A 331 -27.05 -23.76 -14.77
CA LEU A 331 -27.33 -24.46 -13.52
C LEU A 331 -26.04 -25.08 -12.95
N LEU A 332 -25.74 -24.74 -11.70
CA LEU A 332 -24.55 -25.21 -10.99
C LEU A 332 -24.79 -26.60 -10.39
N ASP A 333 -23.73 -27.41 -10.30
CA ASP A 333 -23.72 -28.77 -9.74
C ASP A 333 -24.36 -28.90 -8.37
N PHE A 334 -24.10 -27.97 -7.44
CA PHE A 334 -24.67 -28.01 -6.08
C PHE A 334 -26.12 -27.52 -5.98
N ASP A 335 -26.69 -26.98 -7.06
CA ASP A 335 -28.09 -26.58 -7.17
C ASP A 335 -28.90 -27.54 -8.07
N ALA A 336 -28.24 -28.53 -8.67
CA ALA A 336 -28.87 -29.53 -9.52
C ALA A 336 -29.58 -30.60 -8.67
N GLY A 337 -30.91 -30.71 -8.82
CA GLY A 337 -31.66 -31.88 -8.35
C GLY A 337 -31.57 -33.06 -9.30
N ASP A 338 -32.01 -34.25 -8.88
CA ASP A 338 -31.93 -35.54 -9.62
C ASP A 338 -32.60 -35.57 -11.00
N ALA A 339 -33.45 -34.58 -11.31
CA ALA A 339 -34.19 -34.54 -12.56
C ALA A 339 -33.71 -33.37 -13.44
N ARG A 340 -32.87 -33.62 -14.47
CA ARG A 340 -32.92 -32.85 -15.73
C ARG A 340 -32.02 -33.32 -16.90
N ARG A 341 -32.36 -32.78 -18.08
CA ARG A 341 -31.95 -33.09 -19.47
C ARG A 341 -30.55 -32.60 -19.91
N GLN A 342 -29.87 -31.79 -19.11
CA GLN A 342 -28.51 -31.30 -19.40
C GLN A 342 -27.64 -31.45 -18.14
N PRO A 343 -26.36 -31.87 -18.28
CA PRO A 343 -25.47 -32.00 -17.14
C PRO A 343 -25.22 -30.62 -16.51
N PRO A 344 -25.25 -30.51 -15.18
CA PRO A 344 -24.95 -29.25 -14.52
C PRO A 344 -23.48 -28.89 -14.70
N ILE A 345 -23.14 -27.61 -14.48
CA ILE A 345 -21.77 -27.15 -14.53
C ILE A 345 -21.04 -27.66 -13.30
N ASP A 346 -20.00 -28.47 -13.51
CA ASP A 346 -19.07 -28.89 -12.46
C ASP A 346 -18.31 -27.66 -11.95
N THR A 347 -18.51 -27.32 -10.68
CA THR A 347 -17.84 -26.18 -10.03
C THR A 347 -16.80 -26.64 -9.00
N THR A 348 -16.40 -27.92 -9.02
CA THR A 348 -15.48 -28.53 -8.05
C THR A 348 -14.22 -27.68 -7.85
N TRP A 349 -13.54 -27.29 -8.92
CA TRP A 349 -12.26 -26.54 -8.82
C TRP A 349 -12.45 -25.10 -8.35
N GLN A 350 -13.57 -24.46 -8.71
CA GLN A 350 -13.94 -23.12 -8.24
C GLN A 350 -14.24 -23.17 -6.74
N GLN A 351 -15.00 -24.17 -6.28
CA GLN A 351 -15.27 -24.39 -4.87
C GLN A 351 -13.97 -24.61 -4.08
N ILE A 352 -13.08 -25.50 -4.52
CA ILE A 352 -11.78 -25.74 -3.87
C ILE A 352 -10.94 -24.46 -3.83
N TYR A 353 -10.82 -23.76 -4.96
CA TYR A 353 -10.02 -22.54 -5.04
C TYR A 353 -10.52 -21.44 -4.11
N PHE A 354 -11.83 -21.16 -4.09
CA PHE A 354 -12.37 -20.10 -3.25
C PHE A 354 -12.38 -20.48 -1.77
N CYS A 355 -12.58 -21.76 -1.42
CA CYS A 355 -12.37 -22.22 -0.05
C CYS A 355 -10.91 -22.01 0.40
N LEU A 356 -9.95 -22.35 -0.47
CA LEU A 356 -8.53 -22.09 -0.18
C LEU A 356 -8.24 -20.58 -0.05
N ARG A 357 -8.82 -19.77 -0.95
CA ARG A 357 -8.64 -18.31 -1.01
C ARG A 357 -9.20 -17.58 0.22
N THR A 358 -10.18 -18.15 0.90
CA THR A 358 -10.74 -17.63 2.17
C THR A 358 -10.15 -18.28 3.42
N GLY A 359 -9.24 -19.25 3.28
CA GLY A 359 -8.67 -19.99 4.41
C GLY A 359 -9.60 -21.08 4.99
N TYR A 360 -10.67 -21.43 4.28
CA TYR A 360 -11.59 -22.54 4.61
C TYR A 360 -10.98 -23.89 4.18
N TYR A 361 -9.87 -24.26 4.83
CA TYR A 361 -9.06 -25.40 4.43
C TYR A 361 -9.78 -26.75 4.57
N ASP A 362 -10.59 -26.91 5.62
CA ASP A 362 -11.33 -28.15 5.88
C ASP A 362 -12.43 -28.36 4.84
N GLU A 363 -13.14 -27.30 4.47
CA GLU A 363 -14.16 -27.31 3.40
C GLU A 363 -13.52 -27.58 2.04
N ALA A 364 -12.35 -26.99 1.75
CA ALA A 364 -11.60 -27.27 0.53
C ALA A 364 -11.24 -28.76 0.42
N ARG A 365 -10.79 -29.36 1.52
CA ARG A 365 -10.47 -30.79 1.62
C ARG A 365 -11.72 -31.66 1.41
N GLN A 366 -12.83 -31.30 2.04
CA GLN A 366 -14.10 -32.02 1.91
C GLN A 366 -14.58 -32.04 0.46
N VAL A 367 -14.57 -30.88 -0.21
CA VAL A 367 -14.98 -30.79 -1.63
C VAL A 367 -14.05 -31.64 -2.49
N ALA A 368 -12.74 -31.54 -2.30
CA ALA A 368 -11.75 -32.29 -3.07
C ALA A 368 -11.93 -33.83 -2.96
N LEU A 369 -12.29 -34.32 -1.77
CA LEU A 369 -12.55 -35.75 -1.52
C LEU A 369 -13.90 -36.21 -2.09
N SER A 370 -14.90 -35.34 -2.08
CA SER A 370 -16.26 -35.69 -2.52
C SER A 370 -16.42 -35.81 -4.04
N SER A 371 -15.59 -35.11 -4.81
CA SER A 371 -15.70 -35.06 -6.27
C SER A 371 -14.74 -36.02 -6.96
N ARG A 372 -15.26 -36.78 -7.94
CA ARG A 372 -14.44 -37.68 -8.77
C ARG A 372 -13.41 -36.92 -9.61
N SER A 373 -13.71 -35.68 -10.01
CA SER A 373 -12.81 -34.89 -10.87
C SER A 373 -11.55 -34.41 -10.13
N SER A 374 -11.61 -34.28 -8.80
CA SER A 374 -10.51 -33.84 -7.93
C SER A 374 -9.88 -34.95 -7.08
N HIS A 375 -10.31 -36.21 -7.22
CA HIS A 375 -9.85 -37.32 -6.35
C HIS A 375 -8.32 -37.48 -6.31
N GLN A 376 -7.63 -37.29 -7.43
CA GLN A 376 -6.16 -37.36 -7.50
C GLN A 376 -5.48 -36.13 -6.86
N PHE A 377 -6.17 -35.00 -6.78
CA PHE A 377 -5.67 -33.76 -6.19
C PHE A 377 -5.86 -33.71 -4.67
N ALA A 378 -6.92 -34.36 -4.16
CA ALA A 378 -7.26 -34.40 -2.74
C ALA A 378 -6.10 -34.79 -1.79
N PRO A 379 -5.29 -35.84 -2.04
CA PRO A 379 -4.15 -36.16 -1.19
C PRO A 379 -3.06 -35.07 -1.22
N LEU A 380 -2.79 -34.49 -2.40
CA LEU A 380 -1.81 -33.41 -2.55
C LEU A 380 -2.23 -32.17 -1.75
N LEU A 381 -3.52 -31.80 -1.85
CA LEU A 381 -4.09 -30.67 -1.11
C LEU A 381 -4.06 -30.93 0.41
N THR A 382 -4.37 -32.14 0.84
CA THR A 382 -4.37 -32.53 2.26
C THR A 382 -2.98 -32.35 2.86
N GLU A 383 -1.93 -32.81 2.15
CA GLU A 383 -0.55 -32.64 2.60
C GLU A 383 -0.14 -31.16 2.66
N TRP A 384 -0.51 -30.38 1.64
CA TRP A 384 -0.24 -28.94 1.62
C TRP A 384 -0.89 -28.23 2.81
N ILE A 385 -2.14 -28.56 3.15
CA ILE A 385 -2.85 -27.97 4.30
C ILE A 385 -2.17 -28.36 5.62
N ASN A 386 -1.88 -29.65 5.82
CA ASN A 386 -1.33 -30.17 7.08
C ASN A 386 0.04 -29.54 7.42
N ASN A 387 0.84 -29.24 6.41
CA ASN A 387 2.18 -28.67 6.56
C ASN A 387 2.21 -27.14 6.38
N GLY A 388 1.08 -26.46 6.55
CA GLY A 388 1.04 -24.98 6.54
C GLY A 388 1.35 -24.36 5.17
N GLY A 389 1.14 -25.10 4.09
CA GLY A 389 1.41 -24.69 2.71
C GLY A 389 2.75 -25.15 2.15
N MET A 390 3.41 -26.07 2.84
CA MET A 390 4.59 -26.77 2.35
C MET A 390 4.24 -28.19 1.90
N VAL A 391 4.97 -28.72 0.93
CA VAL A 391 4.82 -30.13 0.53
C VAL A 391 6.19 -30.77 0.33
N PRO A 392 6.32 -32.09 0.57
CA PRO A 392 7.51 -32.84 0.20
C PRO A 392 7.85 -32.71 -1.29
N ALA A 393 9.14 -32.83 -1.63
CA ALA A 393 9.61 -32.66 -3.01
C ALA A 393 8.91 -33.58 -4.03
N HIS A 394 8.61 -34.82 -3.66
CA HIS A 394 7.93 -35.76 -4.56
C HIS A 394 6.49 -35.33 -4.90
N ILE A 395 5.76 -34.73 -3.96
CA ILE A 395 4.42 -34.18 -4.17
C ILE A 395 4.49 -32.93 -5.05
N ALA A 396 5.48 -32.07 -4.80
CA ALA A 396 5.70 -30.88 -5.62
C ALA A 396 5.98 -31.26 -7.09
N VAL A 397 6.81 -32.27 -7.33
CA VAL A 397 7.11 -32.78 -8.68
C VAL A 397 5.87 -33.41 -9.33
N ALA A 398 5.11 -34.23 -8.62
CA ALA A 398 3.88 -34.82 -9.15
C ALA A 398 2.85 -33.73 -9.54
N ALA A 399 2.68 -32.71 -8.69
CA ALA A 399 1.82 -31.57 -9.01
C ALA A 399 2.36 -30.76 -10.19
N ALA A 400 3.68 -30.64 -10.31
CA ALA A 400 4.32 -29.98 -11.44
C ALA A 400 4.05 -30.72 -12.76
N GLU A 401 4.23 -32.04 -12.80
CA GLU A 401 3.94 -32.83 -14.00
C GLU A 401 2.48 -32.69 -14.45
N GLU A 402 1.53 -32.72 -13.51
CA GLU A 402 0.12 -32.49 -13.82
C GLU A 402 -0.14 -31.07 -14.33
N CYS A 403 0.47 -30.05 -13.72
CA CYS A 403 0.37 -28.67 -14.20
C CYS A 403 0.89 -28.54 -15.64
N GLU A 404 2.02 -29.19 -15.97
CA GLU A 404 2.58 -29.21 -17.32
C GLU A 404 1.69 -29.97 -18.32
N LYS A 405 1.11 -31.11 -17.92
CA LYS A 405 0.14 -31.84 -18.75
C LYS A 405 -1.06 -30.96 -19.08
N ILE A 406 -1.63 -30.27 -18.08
CA ILE A 406 -2.75 -29.34 -18.27
C ILE A 406 -2.36 -28.22 -19.24
N PHE A 407 -1.15 -27.67 -19.08
CA PHE A 407 -0.63 -26.60 -19.94
C PHE A 407 -0.46 -27.07 -21.40
N ARG A 408 0.17 -28.22 -21.61
CA ARG A 408 0.40 -28.81 -22.96
C ARG A 408 -0.89 -29.24 -23.66
N MET A 409 -1.93 -29.62 -22.91
CA MET A 409 -3.23 -29.99 -23.47
C MET A 409 -4.10 -28.77 -23.82
N GLY A 410 -3.70 -27.56 -23.42
CA GLY A 410 -4.50 -26.34 -23.44
C GLY A 410 -4.86 -25.74 -24.80
N ASP A 411 -4.36 -26.31 -25.91
CA ASP A 411 -4.59 -25.77 -27.26
C ASP A 411 -4.80 -26.88 -28.31
N ARG A 412 -5.81 -27.74 -28.09
CA ARG A 412 -6.41 -28.50 -29.19
C ARG A 412 -7.68 -27.78 -29.63
N VAL A 413 -7.63 -27.22 -30.85
CA VAL A 413 -8.74 -26.53 -31.53
C VAL A 413 -10.05 -27.28 -31.27
N GLY A 414 -10.98 -26.63 -30.54
CA GLY A 414 -12.30 -27.19 -30.20
C GLY A 414 -12.57 -27.45 -28.71
N ARG A 415 -11.59 -27.38 -27.81
CA ARG A 415 -11.84 -27.32 -26.34
C ARG A 415 -11.53 -25.94 -25.77
N ALA A 416 -12.51 -25.04 -25.83
CA ALA A 416 -12.46 -23.86 -24.97
C ALA A 416 -12.60 -24.28 -23.50
N ALA A 417 -11.77 -23.70 -22.63
CA ALA A 417 -11.73 -23.81 -21.16
C ALA A 417 -11.08 -25.08 -20.58
N TYR A 418 -9.74 -25.07 -20.42
CA TYR A 418 -9.18 -25.68 -19.23
C TYR A 418 -9.66 -24.88 -18.01
N ASP A 419 -9.96 -25.56 -16.90
CA ASP A 419 -10.37 -24.87 -15.68
C ASP A 419 -9.17 -24.10 -15.12
N LYS A 420 -9.17 -22.78 -15.29
CA LYS A 420 -8.11 -21.89 -14.79
C LYS A 420 -7.87 -22.09 -13.29
N LYS A 421 -8.91 -22.45 -12.52
CA LYS A 421 -8.79 -22.71 -11.07
C LYS A 421 -8.03 -24.02 -10.81
N LYS A 422 -8.28 -25.07 -11.60
CA LYS A 422 -7.49 -26.31 -11.55
C LYS A 422 -6.01 -26.03 -11.77
N LEU A 423 -5.68 -25.27 -12.82
CA LEU A 423 -4.29 -24.93 -13.14
C LEU A 423 -3.60 -24.16 -12.00
N LEU A 424 -4.27 -23.14 -11.45
CA LEU A 424 -3.76 -22.37 -10.31
C LEU A 424 -3.53 -23.25 -9.07
N LEU A 425 -4.44 -24.17 -8.78
CA LEU A 425 -4.35 -25.06 -7.62
C LEU A 425 -3.15 -26.01 -7.74
N TYR A 426 -2.92 -26.61 -8.90
CA TYR A 426 -1.72 -27.43 -9.13
C TYR A 426 -0.44 -26.60 -9.06
N ALA A 427 -0.44 -25.37 -9.58
CA ALA A 427 0.71 -24.47 -9.49
C ALA A 427 1.04 -24.04 -8.05
N ILE A 428 0.01 -23.82 -7.21
CA ILE A 428 0.19 -23.55 -5.77
C ILE A 428 0.87 -24.73 -5.08
N ILE A 429 0.45 -25.96 -5.36
CA ILE A 429 1.05 -27.15 -4.75
C ILE A 429 2.47 -27.41 -5.30
N SER A 430 2.67 -27.25 -6.60
CA SER A 430 3.99 -27.47 -7.21
C SER A 430 5.03 -26.50 -6.68
N GLY A 431 4.66 -25.21 -6.52
CA GLY A 431 5.61 -24.16 -6.14
C GLY A 431 6.78 -24.02 -7.12
N SER A 432 6.66 -24.55 -8.34
CA SER A 432 7.74 -24.57 -9.32
C SER A 432 7.89 -23.20 -9.96
N ARG A 433 9.12 -22.66 -9.93
CA ARG A 433 9.42 -21.36 -10.54
C ARG A 433 9.09 -21.34 -12.02
N ARG A 434 9.48 -22.39 -12.76
CA ARG A 434 9.21 -22.50 -14.20
C ARG A 434 7.72 -22.40 -14.51
N GLN A 435 6.88 -23.01 -13.69
CA GLN A 435 5.44 -23.02 -13.92
C GLN A 435 4.81 -21.68 -13.62
N ILE A 436 5.20 -21.05 -12.52
CA ILE A 436 4.74 -19.71 -12.16
C ILE A 436 5.15 -18.71 -13.25
N ASP A 437 6.41 -18.74 -13.70
CA ASP A 437 6.89 -17.84 -14.74
C ASP A 437 6.14 -18.04 -16.07
N CYS A 438 5.87 -19.30 -16.46
CA CYS A 438 5.03 -19.59 -17.64
C CYS A 438 3.59 -19.08 -17.46
N LEU A 439 2.97 -19.29 -16.30
CA LEU A 439 1.61 -18.82 -16.03
C LEU A 439 1.50 -17.30 -16.11
N LEU A 440 2.44 -16.57 -15.50
CA LEU A 440 2.44 -15.11 -15.49
C LEU A 440 2.69 -14.53 -16.89
N ARG A 441 3.51 -15.19 -17.71
CA ARG A 441 3.78 -14.78 -19.09
C ARG A 441 2.59 -15.05 -20.01
N ASP A 442 2.02 -16.25 -19.94
CA ASP A 442 1.05 -16.74 -20.92
C ASP A 442 -0.39 -16.33 -20.55
N LEU A 443 -0.65 -15.95 -19.29
CA LEU A 443 -1.94 -15.44 -18.79
C LEU A 443 -1.77 -14.12 -18.03
N PRO A 444 -1.46 -13.00 -18.70
CA PRO A 444 -1.19 -11.72 -18.04
C PRO A 444 -2.40 -11.13 -17.29
N SER A 445 -3.62 -11.52 -17.67
CA SER A 445 -4.88 -11.10 -17.02
C SER A 445 -5.42 -12.12 -16.02
N LEU A 446 -4.58 -13.04 -15.54
CA LEU A 446 -4.97 -14.10 -14.60
C LEU A 446 -5.49 -13.55 -13.27
N PHE A 447 -4.89 -12.45 -12.79
CA PHE A 447 -5.26 -11.80 -11.54
C PHE A 447 -5.79 -10.39 -11.81
N SER A 448 -6.99 -10.11 -11.30
CA SER A 448 -7.62 -8.79 -11.42
C SER A 448 -7.18 -7.81 -10.33
N THR A 449 -6.62 -8.32 -9.23
CA THR A 449 -6.18 -7.51 -8.09
C THR A 449 -4.77 -7.90 -7.66
N ILE A 450 -4.03 -6.93 -7.10
CA ILE A 450 -2.70 -7.18 -6.52
C ILE A 450 -2.78 -8.16 -5.33
N GLU A 451 -3.90 -8.16 -4.60
CA GLU A 451 -4.11 -9.06 -3.46
C GLU A 451 -4.26 -10.51 -3.89
N ASP A 452 -4.96 -10.77 -5.00
CA ASP A 452 -5.09 -12.12 -5.53
C ASP A 452 -3.76 -12.63 -6.11
N PHE A 453 -2.99 -11.73 -6.74
CA PHE A 453 -1.63 -12.03 -7.19
C PHE A 453 -0.72 -12.39 -6.00
N LEU A 454 -0.66 -11.52 -4.98
CA LEU A 454 0.19 -11.74 -3.80
C LEU A 454 -0.23 -13.00 -3.02
N TRP A 455 -1.54 -13.25 -2.86
CA TRP A 455 -2.01 -14.47 -2.21
C TRP A 455 -1.56 -15.72 -2.96
N PHE A 456 -1.66 -15.72 -4.29
CA PHE A 456 -1.20 -16.84 -5.11
C PHE A 456 0.31 -17.06 -4.95
N MET A 457 1.10 -15.98 -5.06
CA MET A 457 2.55 -16.07 -4.93
C MET A 457 2.96 -16.56 -3.53
N LEU A 458 2.41 -16.00 -2.46
CA LEU A 458 2.69 -16.42 -1.08
C LEU A 458 2.22 -17.85 -0.78
N SER A 459 1.22 -18.35 -1.50
CA SER A 459 0.79 -19.76 -1.41
C SER A 459 1.75 -20.73 -2.11
N ALA A 460 2.45 -20.24 -3.13
CA ALA A 460 3.37 -21.03 -3.95
C ALA A 460 4.86 -20.92 -3.54
N VAL A 461 5.22 -19.89 -2.76
CA VAL A 461 6.58 -19.72 -2.20
C VAL A 461 6.98 -20.95 -1.35
N ARG A 462 8.26 -21.32 -1.43
CA ARG A 462 8.87 -22.37 -0.60
C ARG A 462 10.14 -21.85 0.08
N ASP A 463 10.42 -22.40 1.25
CA ASP A 463 11.67 -22.16 1.95
C ASP A 463 12.80 -23.04 1.35
N ILE A 464 13.88 -22.41 0.90
CA ILE A 464 15.05 -23.11 0.33
C ILE A 464 16.02 -23.37 1.47
N SER A 465 15.75 -24.37 2.29
CA SER A 465 16.69 -24.81 3.32
C SER A 465 17.56 -25.95 2.77
N GLY A 466 18.75 -25.60 2.26
CA GLY A 466 19.91 -26.51 2.22
C GLY A 466 19.92 -27.70 1.25
N GLY A 467 19.06 -27.77 0.23
CA GLY A 467 19.11 -28.82 -0.79
C GLY A 467 19.76 -28.35 -2.09
N ASN A 468 20.78 -29.05 -2.59
CA ASN A 468 21.30 -28.83 -3.94
C ASN A 468 20.18 -29.05 -4.97
N PRO A 469 19.83 -28.06 -5.82
CA PRO A 469 18.87 -28.25 -6.89
C PRO A 469 19.52 -29.11 -7.99
N SER A 470 19.45 -30.42 -7.86
CA SER A 470 20.07 -31.34 -8.82
C SER A 470 19.34 -31.38 -10.18
N ASN A 471 18.19 -30.72 -10.32
CA ASN A 471 17.40 -30.63 -11.56
C ASN A 471 16.88 -29.19 -11.77
N GLU A 472 17.31 -28.54 -12.87
CA GLU A 472 16.89 -27.17 -13.25
C GLU A 472 15.36 -27.01 -13.39
N GLY A 473 14.63 -28.09 -13.67
CA GLY A 473 13.16 -28.08 -13.82
C GLY A 473 12.37 -28.03 -12.52
N SER A 474 13.01 -28.26 -11.37
CA SER A 474 12.35 -28.40 -10.06
C SER A 474 12.77 -27.33 -9.06
N VAL A 475 13.35 -26.21 -9.53
CA VAL A 475 13.71 -25.10 -8.65
C VAL A 475 12.43 -24.48 -8.08
N PRO A 476 12.24 -24.48 -6.75
CA PRO A 476 11.07 -23.88 -6.15
C PRO A 476 11.14 -22.35 -6.24
N TYR A 477 9.98 -21.71 -6.30
CA TYR A 477 9.89 -20.26 -6.28
C TYR A 477 10.19 -19.73 -4.87
N SER A 478 11.21 -18.89 -4.75
CA SER A 478 11.65 -18.34 -3.47
C SER A 478 10.94 -17.04 -3.12
N LEU A 479 10.99 -16.65 -1.84
CA LEU A 479 10.55 -15.32 -1.43
C LEU A 479 11.39 -14.22 -2.11
N ASP A 480 12.68 -14.48 -2.31
CA ASP A 480 13.60 -13.51 -2.89
C ASP A 480 13.27 -13.26 -4.38
N ASP A 481 12.77 -14.29 -5.09
CA ASP A 481 12.24 -14.15 -6.45
C ASP A 481 11.00 -13.24 -6.48
N LEU A 482 10.08 -13.37 -5.50
CA LEU A 482 8.91 -12.50 -5.38
C LEU A 482 9.33 -11.05 -5.15
N GLN A 483 10.24 -10.84 -4.21
CA GLN A 483 10.75 -9.51 -3.87
C GLN A 483 11.46 -8.87 -5.07
N ALA A 484 12.28 -9.64 -5.79
CA ALA A 484 12.94 -9.19 -7.00
C ALA A 484 11.95 -8.84 -8.12
N TYR A 485 10.84 -9.58 -8.24
CA TYR A 485 9.78 -9.26 -9.21
C TYR A 485 9.08 -7.94 -8.87
N LEU A 486 8.67 -7.76 -7.61
CA LEU A 486 7.92 -6.57 -7.17
C LEU A 486 8.77 -5.30 -7.21
N ASN A 487 10.06 -5.40 -6.90
CA ASN A 487 11.01 -4.27 -6.90
C ASN A 487 11.35 -3.75 -8.30
N LYS A 488 10.93 -4.41 -9.38
CA LYS A 488 11.06 -3.88 -10.75
C LYS A 488 10.15 -2.68 -11.00
N PHE A 489 9.10 -2.54 -10.21
CA PHE A 489 8.12 -1.48 -10.33
C PHE A 489 8.39 -0.39 -9.29
N GLU A 490 8.36 0.87 -9.72
CA GLU A 490 8.55 2.01 -8.82
C GLU A 490 7.37 2.19 -7.85
N PRO A 491 7.56 2.87 -6.71
CA PRO A 491 6.47 3.17 -5.76
C PRO A 491 5.27 3.90 -6.41
N SER A 492 5.53 4.72 -7.44
CA SER A 492 4.52 5.46 -8.21
C SER A 492 3.49 4.54 -8.89
N TYR A 493 3.93 3.36 -9.36
CA TYR A 493 3.09 2.34 -9.98
C TYR A 493 1.99 1.85 -9.02
N TYR A 494 2.34 1.64 -7.75
CA TYR A 494 1.43 1.12 -6.74
C TYR A 494 0.53 2.20 -6.13
N THR A 495 1.07 3.40 -5.92
CA THR A 495 0.38 4.49 -5.22
C THR A 495 -0.59 5.27 -6.10
N LYS A 496 -0.78 4.87 -7.37
CA LYS A 496 -1.54 5.61 -8.39
C LYS A 496 -1.10 7.09 -8.45
N ASN A 497 0.22 7.31 -8.52
CA ASN A 497 0.86 8.62 -8.46
C ASN A 497 0.56 9.38 -7.15
N GLY A 498 0.69 8.71 -6.00
CA GLY A 498 0.53 9.32 -4.67
C GLY A 498 -0.90 9.49 -4.15
N LYS A 499 -1.93 9.05 -4.89
CA LYS A 499 -3.33 9.09 -4.41
C LYS A 499 -3.60 8.11 -3.27
N ASP A 500 -2.98 6.93 -3.35
CA ASP A 500 -3.11 5.85 -2.37
C ASP A 500 -1.71 5.51 -1.80
N PRO A 501 -1.12 6.38 -0.95
CA PRO A 501 0.28 6.24 -0.50
C PRO A 501 0.52 4.96 0.31
N LEU A 502 -0.50 4.43 0.98
CA LEU A 502 -0.39 3.22 1.81
C LEU A 502 -0.34 1.91 1.01
N VAL A 503 -0.64 1.92 -0.29
CA VAL A 503 -0.63 0.67 -1.10
C VAL A 503 0.79 0.13 -1.27
N TYR A 504 1.77 1.00 -1.48
CA TYR A 504 3.16 0.58 -1.63
C TYR A 504 3.74 -0.09 -0.35
N PRO A 505 3.69 0.54 0.84
CA PRO A 505 4.16 -0.12 2.06
C PRO A 505 3.33 -1.37 2.37
N TYR A 506 2.04 -1.41 2.04
CA TYR A 506 1.25 -2.64 2.17
C TYR A 506 1.76 -3.80 1.29
N VAL A 507 2.13 -3.52 0.03
CA VAL A 507 2.77 -4.52 -0.85
C VAL A 507 4.11 -4.98 -0.29
N LEU A 508 4.94 -4.06 0.21
CA LEU A 508 6.22 -4.38 0.84
C LEU A 508 6.05 -5.25 2.10
N LEU A 509 5.03 -4.98 2.92
CA LEU A 509 4.75 -5.79 4.11
C LEU A 509 4.26 -7.19 3.74
N LEU A 510 3.43 -7.32 2.71
CA LEU A 510 2.98 -8.62 2.20
C LEU A 510 4.11 -9.45 1.57
N SER A 511 5.10 -8.81 0.94
CA SER A 511 6.31 -9.46 0.42
C SER A 511 7.40 -9.66 1.49
N ILE A 512 7.12 -9.34 2.75
CA ILE A 512 8.02 -9.44 3.91
C ILE A 512 9.26 -8.55 3.80
N GLN A 513 9.18 -7.47 3.03
CA GLN A 513 10.18 -6.40 2.95
C GLN A 513 9.94 -5.38 4.06
N LEU A 514 10.09 -5.82 5.31
CA LEU A 514 9.68 -5.08 6.50
C LEU A 514 10.43 -3.75 6.68
N LEU A 515 11.76 -3.75 6.52
CA LEU A 515 12.59 -2.55 6.69
C LEU A 515 12.29 -1.48 5.63
N PRO A 516 12.26 -1.80 4.30
CA PRO A 516 11.81 -0.85 3.29
C PRO A 516 10.41 -0.28 3.56
N ALA A 517 9.47 -1.08 4.07
CA ALA A 517 8.13 -0.61 4.38
C ALA A 517 8.13 0.43 5.52
N ILE A 518 8.92 0.20 6.58
CA ILE A 518 9.05 1.15 7.70
C ILE A 518 9.71 2.45 7.25
N SER A 519 10.82 2.35 6.49
CA SER A 519 11.52 3.52 5.94
C SER A 519 10.60 4.36 5.03
N TYR A 520 9.73 3.71 4.27
CA TYR A 520 8.73 4.42 3.46
C TYR A 520 7.69 5.15 4.33
N LEU A 521 7.14 4.48 5.36
CA LEU A 521 6.15 5.07 6.27
C LEU A 521 6.73 6.20 7.13
N SER A 522 8.01 6.13 7.51
CA SER A 522 8.67 7.17 8.32
C SER A 522 8.88 8.47 7.55
N LYS A 523 9.13 8.38 6.24
CA LYS A 523 9.34 9.54 5.35
C LYS A 523 8.06 10.29 5.00
N GLU A 524 6.91 9.62 5.06
CA GLU A 524 5.60 10.21 4.76
C GLU A 524 5.06 11.03 5.96
N ALA A 525 5.63 12.22 6.19
CA ALA A 525 5.26 13.15 7.26
C ALA A 525 3.99 13.97 6.95
N GLY A 526 2.92 13.32 6.51
CA GLY A 526 1.63 13.96 6.23
C GLY A 526 0.76 14.17 7.48
N HIS A 527 -0.38 14.87 7.32
CA HIS A 527 -1.35 15.13 8.40
C HIS A 527 -1.90 13.87 9.10
N GLU A 528 -1.78 12.70 8.47
CA GLU A 528 -2.22 11.43 9.04
C GLU A 528 -1.22 10.82 10.05
N GLY A 529 0.01 11.34 10.15
CA GLY A 529 0.99 10.93 11.17
C GLY A 529 1.49 9.48 11.02
N TYR A 530 1.75 9.02 9.79
CA TYR A 530 2.23 7.66 9.53
C TYR A 530 3.64 7.39 10.09
N ASN A 531 4.44 8.43 10.25
CA ASN A 531 5.73 8.35 10.92
C ASN A 531 5.61 7.83 12.35
N ILE A 532 4.55 8.21 13.08
CA ILE A 532 4.27 7.67 14.42
C ILE A 532 3.99 6.16 14.33
N ASP A 533 3.16 5.75 13.37
CA ASP A 533 2.87 4.34 13.15
C ASP A 533 4.14 3.54 12.81
N ALA A 534 5.03 4.10 11.98
CA ALA A 534 6.29 3.48 11.58
C ALA A 534 7.19 3.16 12.80
N VAL A 535 7.30 4.11 13.75
CA VAL A 535 8.08 3.90 15.00
C VAL A 535 7.52 2.73 15.80
N HIS A 536 6.20 2.69 16.00
CA HIS A 536 5.57 1.67 16.84
C HIS A 536 5.55 0.29 16.16
N ILE A 537 5.46 0.25 14.83
CA ILE A 537 5.72 -0.96 14.05
C ILE A 537 7.15 -1.45 14.28
N ALA A 538 8.14 -0.55 14.26
CA ALA A 538 9.53 -0.92 14.48
C ALA A 538 9.75 -1.51 15.89
N ILE A 539 9.07 -0.97 16.91
CA ILE A 539 9.04 -1.52 18.28
C ILE A 539 8.49 -2.96 18.29
N VAL A 540 7.37 -3.21 17.60
CA VAL A 540 6.76 -4.55 17.50
C VAL A 540 7.73 -5.57 16.87
N LEU A 541 8.40 -5.18 15.78
CA LEU A 541 9.36 -6.06 15.10
C LEU A 541 10.61 -6.32 15.95
N ALA A 542 11.06 -5.32 16.72
CA ALA A 542 12.17 -5.46 17.64
C ALA A 542 11.84 -6.42 18.78
N ASP A 543 10.65 -6.30 19.36
CA ASP A 543 10.17 -7.16 20.45
C ASP A 543 10.09 -8.63 20.02
N ASN A 544 9.62 -8.88 18.78
CA ASN A 544 9.54 -10.22 18.21
C ASN A 544 10.88 -10.77 17.67
N GLY A 545 11.98 -9.99 17.77
CA GLY A 545 13.31 -10.40 17.31
C GLY A 545 13.46 -10.53 15.78
N VAL A 546 12.52 -9.99 14.99
CA VAL A 546 12.48 -10.14 13.53
C VAL A 546 13.54 -9.28 12.83
N LEU A 547 13.93 -8.16 13.43
CA LEU A 547 14.90 -7.22 12.85
C LEU A 547 16.31 -7.81 12.68
N SER A 548 16.72 -8.77 13.53
CA SER A 548 18.06 -9.37 13.48
C SER A 548 18.19 -10.48 12.43
N GLU A 549 17.10 -11.15 12.06
CA GLU A 549 17.12 -12.29 11.12
C GLU A 549 16.93 -11.87 9.67
N VAL A 550 16.14 -10.82 9.41
CA VAL A 550 15.97 -10.26 8.05
C VAL A 550 17.28 -9.68 7.50
N ALA A 551 18.22 -9.31 8.38
CA ALA A 551 19.57 -8.89 8.03
C ALA A 551 20.51 -10.05 7.62
N GLY A 552 20.20 -11.30 7.99
CA GLY A 552 21.07 -12.46 7.83
C GLY A 552 21.01 -13.15 6.45
N ALA A 553 19.97 -12.87 5.64
CA ALA A 553 19.78 -13.48 4.32
C ALA A 553 19.96 -12.43 3.21
N GLY A 554 21.20 -12.26 2.73
CA GLY A 554 21.50 -11.45 1.54
C GLY A 554 21.91 -10.00 1.82
N GLN A 555 23.13 -9.82 2.33
CA GLN A 555 23.75 -8.51 2.53
C GLN A 555 23.98 -7.79 1.18
N LYS A 556 23.08 -6.85 0.84
CA LYS A 556 23.32 -5.81 -0.17
C LYS A 556 23.51 -4.45 0.51
N LEU A 557 24.47 -3.68 0.02
CA LEU A 557 24.98 -2.42 0.58
C LEU A 557 23.89 -1.36 0.92
N GLY A 558 22.73 -1.37 0.25
CA GLY A 558 21.60 -0.47 0.56
C GLY A 558 20.73 -0.87 1.77
N MET A 559 20.83 -2.12 2.25
CA MET A 559 20.06 -2.58 3.41
C MET A 559 20.70 -2.18 4.74
N MET A 560 22.01 -1.87 4.73
CA MET A 560 22.69 -1.25 5.88
C MET A 560 22.11 0.13 6.20
N ASP A 561 21.75 0.91 5.18
CA ASP A 561 21.16 2.25 5.34
C ASP A 561 19.74 2.15 5.92
N ALA A 562 18.89 1.25 5.39
CA ALA A 562 17.53 1.04 5.91
C ALA A 562 17.50 0.41 7.32
N TYR A 563 18.44 -0.47 7.67
CA TYR A 563 18.56 -1.02 9.02
C TYR A 563 19.11 0.03 9.99
N ALA A 564 20.10 0.83 9.58
CA ALA A 564 20.61 1.94 10.38
C ALA A 564 19.51 2.99 10.61
N GLU A 565 18.74 3.34 9.58
CA GLU A 565 17.61 4.26 9.61
C GLU A 565 16.45 3.71 10.49
N ALA A 566 16.08 2.43 10.36
CA ALA A 566 15.07 1.83 11.24
C ALA A 566 15.58 1.69 12.69
N SER A 567 16.86 1.39 12.88
CA SER A 567 17.47 1.33 14.22
C SER A 567 17.62 2.71 14.85
N SER A 568 17.86 3.76 14.06
CA SER A 568 17.88 5.15 14.54
C SER A 568 16.48 5.69 14.83
N ILE A 569 15.43 5.11 14.23
CA ILE A 569 14.05 5.40 14.61
C ILE A 569 13.70 4.80 15.99
N ILE A 570 14.33 3.68 16.36
CA ILE A 570 14.07 2.97 17.63
C ILE A 570 14.95 3.50 18.78
N ARG A 571 16.19 3.91 18.49
CA ARG A 571 17.13 4.44 19.49
C ARG A 571 16.81 5.88 19.86
#